data_AF-A0A7C7MPV3-F1
#
_entry.id   AF-A0A7C7MPV3-F1
#
_cell.length_a   1.000
_cell.length_b   1.000
_cell.length_c   1.000
_cell.angle_alpha   90.00
_cell.angle_beta   90.00
_cell.angle_gamma   90.00
#
_symmetry.space_group_name_H-M   'P 1'
#
loop_
_entity.id
_entity.type
_entity.pdbx_description
1 polymer ?
#
loop_
_entity_poly.entity_id
_entity_poly.type
_entity_poly.pdbx_seq_one_letter_code
_entity_poly.pdbx_strand_id
1 'polypeptide(L)'
;NTGRLFKKILQSIWHQINCVEEVFVVGKILDDNTVKGGTGWGAEFSKLCNKPLHVFDQEQGSWFKWGVNSWKKEKQPKIRCKNFAGTGTRFLNTNGKKAIKDLFEASFKK
;
A
#
# COMPACT_ATOMS: atom_id res chain seq x y z
N ASN A 1 19.87 -22.12 -3.13
CA ASN A 1 18.98 -21.98 -1.94
C ASN A 1 18.13 -20.70 -1.89
N THR A 2 18.42 -19.66 -2.69
CA THR A 2 17.72 -18.36 -2.68
C THR A 2 16.23 -18.45 -3.04
N GLY A 3 15.84 -19.35 -3.96
CA GLY A 3 14.44 -19.49 -4.40
C GLY A 3 13.47 -19.96 -3.31
N ARG A 4 13.92 -20.80 -2.37
CA ARG A 4 13.07 -21.29 -1.27
C ARG A 4 12.73 -20.18 -0.28
N LEU A 5 13.68 -19.29 0.01
CA LEU A 5 13.47 -18.16 0.91
C LEU A 5 12.55 -17.11 0.26
N PHE A 6 12.75 -16.82 -1.02
CA PHE A 6 11.89 -15.90 -1.78
C PHE A 6 10.42 -16.38 -1.81
N LYS A 7 10.20 -17.69 -2.05
CA LYS A 7 8.85 -18.29 -2.01
C LYS A 7 8.19 -18.09 -0.64
N LYS A 8 8.92 -18.26 0.46
CA LYS A 8 8.39 -18.03 1.81
C LYS A 8 8.00 -16.56 2.04
N ILE A 9 8.81 -15.62 1.55
CA ILE A 9 8.51 -14.17 1.67
C ILE A 9 7.20 -13.85 0.92
N LEU A 10 7.05 -14.32 -0.32
CA LEU A 10 5.83 -14.12 -1.08
C LEU A 10 4.61 -14.74 -0.40
N GLN A 11 4.76 -15.95 0.18
CA GLN A 11 3.69 -16.60 0.95
C GLN A 11 3.28 -15.79 2.18
N SER A 12 4.24 -15.21 2.91
CA SER A 12 3.94 -14.35 4.06
C SER A 12 3.21 -13.06 3.65
N ILE A 13 3.65 -12.40 2.57
CA ILE A 13 2.97 -11.21 2.06
C ILE A 13 1.56 -11.57 1.59
N TRP A 14 1.42 -12.67 0.85
CA TRP A 14 0.11 -13.13 0.39
C TRP A 14 -0.83 -13.40 1.56
N HIS A 15 -0.37 -14.03 2.63
CA HIS A 15 -1.19 -14.29 3.81
C HIS A 15 -1.66 -12.99 4.49
N GLN A 16 -0.79 -11.98 4.59
CA GLN A 16 -1.16 -10.66 5.14
C GLN A 16 -2.22 -9.96 4.29
N ILE A 17 -2.06 -10.01 2.96
CA ILE A 17 -2.99 -9.35 2.04
C ILE A 17 -4.31 -10.13 1.90
N ASN A 18 -4.28 -11.46 1.97
CA ASN A 18 -5.47 -12.29 1.74
C ASN A 18 -6.53 -12.13 2.85
N CYS A 19 -6.12 -11.88 4.09
CA CYS A 19 -7.05 -11.76 5.22
C CYS A 19 -7.63 -10.35 5.44
N VAL A 20 -7.18 -9.34 4.69
CA VAL A 20 -7.62 -7.94 4.88
C VAL A 20 -8.61 -7.49 3.82
N GLU A 21 -9.41 -6.48 4.13
CA GLU A 21 -10.39 -5.90 3.21
C GLU A 21 -9.83 -4.69 2.46
N GLU A 22 -8.88 -3.97 3.05
CA GLU A 22 -8.32 -2.73 2.51
C GLU A 22 -6.79 -2.70 2.68
N VAL A 23 -6.08 -2.16 1.70
CA VAL A 23 -4.61 -2.14 1.71
C VAL A 23 -4.09 -0.72 1.52
N PHE A 24 -3.24 -0.29 2.45
CA PHE A 24 -2.54 0.99 2.42
C PHE A 24 -1.04 0.77 2.24
N VAL A 25 -0.45 1.50 1.31
CA VAL A 25 0.95 1.37 0.93
C VAL A 25 1.62 2.73 1.01
N VAL A 26 2.80 2.80 1.61
CA VAL A 26 3.65 4.00 1.54
C VAL A 26 4.92 3.68 0.76
N GLY A 27 5.12 4.35 -0.37
CA GLY A 27 6.23 4.03 -1.26
C GLY A 27 6.43 5.05 -2.37
N LYS A 28 6.88 4.58 -3.52
CA LYS A 28 7.05 5.36 -4.75
C LYS A 28 6.36 4.60 -5.88
N ILE A 29 5.48 5.30 -6.60
CA ILE A 29 4.87 4.78 -7.83
C ILE A 29 5.87 5.03 -8.96
N LEU A 30 6.09 4.00 -9.77
CA LEU A 30 6.93 4.07 -10.97
C LEU A 30 6.07 4.37 -12.20
N ASP A 31 6.71 4.80 -13.28
CA ASP A 31 6.03 5.22 -14.53
C ASP A 31 5.23 4.06 -15.19
N ASP A 32 5.58 2.81 -14.86
CA ASP A 32 4.87 1.60 -15.28
C ASP A 32 3.65 1.24 -14.40
N ASN A 33 3.25 2.14 -13.49
CA ASN A 33 2.18 1.94 -12.49
C ASN A 33 2.47 0.87 -11.42
N THR A 34 3.72 0.42 -11.28
CA THR A 34 4.13 -0.47 -10.19
C THR A 34 4.65 0.34 -8.99
N VAL A 35 4.75 -0.31 -7.83
CA VAL A 35 5.37 0.29 -6.65
C VAL A 35 6.78 -0.27 -6.47
N LYS A 36 7.73 0.61 -6.18
CA LYS A 36 9.16 0.25 -6.12
C LYS A 36 9.47 -0.79 -5.01
N GLY A 37 10.19 -1.85 -5.37
CA GLY A 37 10.84 -2.78 -4.45
C GLY A 37 9.92 -3.86 -3.86
N GLY A 38 10.28 -4.40 -2.70
CA GLY A 38 9.52 -5.48 -2.03
C GLY A 38 8.09 -5.09 -1.63
N THR A 39 7.87 -3.80 -1.36
CA THR A 39 6.55 -3.20 -1.11
C THR A 39 5.61 -3.35 -2.31
N GLY A 40 6.18 -3.37 -3.53
CA GLY A 40 5.47 -3.60 -4.78
C GLY A 40 4.71 -4.91 -4.81
N TRP A 41 5.28 -5.99 -4.27
CA TRP A 41 4.58 -7.28 -4.23
C TRP A 41 3.29 -7.23 -3.41
N GLY A 42 3.25 -6.47 -2.31
CA GLY A 42 2.02 -6.26 -1.54
C GLY A 42 0.96 -5.50 -2.35
N ALA A 43 1.37 -4.49 -3.10
CA ALA A 43 0.49 -3.75 -4.01
C ALA A 43 -0.04 -4.67 -5.13
N GLU A 44 0.83 -5.44 -5.79
CA GLU A 44 0.45 -6.37 -6.86
C GLU A 44 -0.50 -7.47 -6.38
N PHE A 45 -0.26 -8.06 -5.20
CA PHE A 45 -1.21 -9.02 -4.62
C PHE A 45 -2.57 -8.39 -4.33
N SER A 46 -2.60 -7.13 -3.91
CA SER A 46 -3.86 -6.41 -3.68
C SER A 46 -4.63 -6.20 -4.99
N LYS A 47 -3.93 -5.88 -6.08
CA LYS A 47 -4.50 -5.80 -7.44
C LYS A 47 -5.07 -7.16 -7.86
N LEU A 48 -4.30 -8.25 -7.70
CA LEU A 48 -4.74 -9.61 -8.05
C LEU A 48 -5.96 -10.08 -7.25
N CYS A 49 -6.06 -9.69 -5.97
CA CYS A 49 -7.20 -10.01 -5.13
C CYS A 49 -8.38 -9.03 -5.30
N ASN A 50 -8.31 -8.07 -6.23
CA ASN A 50 -9.30 -7.01 -6.45
C ASN A 50 -9.66 -6.23 -5.16
N LYS A 51 -8.67 -6.00 -4.29
CA LYS A 51 -8.88 -5.29 -3.03
C LYS A 51 -8.67 -3.79 -3.22
N PRO A 52 -9.44 -2.94 -2.52
CA PRO A 52 -9.16 -1.50 -2.43
C PRO A 52 -7.70 -1.25 -2.01
N LEU A 53 -6.96 -0.63 -2.93
CA LEU A 53 -5.53 -0.38 -2.79
C LEU A 53 -5.26 1.11 -2.85
N HIS A 54 -4.65 1.62 -1.79
CA HIS A 54 -4.29 3.02 -1.62
C HIS A 54 -2.77 3.12 -1.46
N VAL A 55 -2.11 3.91 -2.30
CA VAL A 55 -0.67 4.14 -2.26
C VAL A 55 -0.38 5.61 -2.01
N PHE A 56 0.41 5.91 -0.99
CA PHE A 56 1.02 7.23 -0.82
C PHE A 56 2.36 7.25 -1.54
N ASP A 57 2.47 8.11 -2.55
CA ASP A 57 3.73 8.39 -3.20
C ASP A 57 4.48 9.46 -2.40
N GLN A 58 5.63 9.06 -1.84
CA GLN A 58 6.48 9.91 -1.03
C GLN A 58 7.15 11.05 -1.80
N GLU A 59 7.35 10.91 -3.11
CA GLU A 59 7.95 11.94 -3.96
C GLU A 59 6.90 12.96 -4.41
N GLN A 60 5.71 12.48 -4.76
CA GLN A 60 4.58 13.35 -5.15
C GLN A 60 3.82 13.92 -3.94
N GLY A 61 4.09 13.41 -2.73
CA GLY A 61 3.45 13.83 -1.49
C GLY A 61 1.93 13.68 -1.51
N SER A 62 1.43 12.66 -2.23
CA SER A 62 0.00 12.51 -2.53
C SER A 62 -0.44 11.06 -2.43
N TRP A 63 -1.72 10.86 -2.07
CA TRP A 63 -2.36 9.54 -2.10
C TRP A 63 -2.93 9.23 -3.48
N PHE A 64 -2.90 7.95 -3.83
CA PHE A 64 -3.42 7.41 -5.07
C PHE A 64 -4.20 6.14 -4.77
N LYS A 65 -5.39 6.02 -5.37
CA LYS A 65 -6.21 4.82 -5.32
C LYS A 65 -6.06 4.04 -6.62
N TRP A 66 -5.88 2.73 -6.52
CA TRP A 66 -5.89 1.86 -7.69
C TRP A 66 -7.31 1.76 -8.27
N GLY A 67 -7.45 2.10 -9.55
CA GLY A 67 -8.66 1.85 -10.35
C GLY A 67 -8.52 0.59 -11.21
N VAL A 68 -9.30 0.50 -12.29
CA VAL A 68 -9.28 -0.67 -13.19
C VAL A 68 -7.90 -0.91 -13.81
N ASN A 69 -7.22 0.16 -14.28
CA ASN A 69 -5.90 0.09 -14.92
C ASN A 69 -5.01 1.31 -14.64
N SER A 70 -5.36 2.15 -13.66
CA SER A 70 -4.66 3.42 -13.44
C SER A 70 -4.74 3.89 -12.00
N TRP A 71 -3.70 4.57 -11.55
CA TRP A 71 -3.70 5.32 -10.28
C TRP A 71 -4.55 6.58 -10.40
N LYS A 72 -5.52 6.75 -9.50
CA LYS A 72 -6.32 7.98 -9.38
C LYS A 72 -5.89 8.72 -8.13
N LYS A 73 -5.52 9.99 -8.27
CA LYS A 73 -5.15 10.83 -7.13
C LYS A 73 -6.34 10.95 -6.17
N GLU A 74 -6.10 10.68 -4.91
CA GLU A 74 -7.08 10.74 -3.83
C GLU A 74 -6.63 11.79 -2.81
N LYS A 75 -7.52 12.68 -2.39
CA LYS A 75 -7.16 13.76 -1.46
C LYS A 75 -7.15 13.30 -0.01
N GLN A 76 -8.07 12.44 0.39
CA GLN A 76 -8.22 11.97 1.76
C GLN A 76 -8.67 10.50 1.77
N PRO A 77 -7.72 9.55 1.70
CA PRO A 77 -8.05 8.18 2.04
C PRO A 77 -8.49 8.09 3.50
N LYS A 78 -9.42 7.18 3.77
CA LYS A 78 -9.90 6.86 5.12
C LYS A 78 -9.97 5.35 5.24
N ILE A 79 -9.49 4.83 6.37
CA ILE A 79 -9.62 3.42 6.72
C ILE A 79 -11.10 3.17 7.02
N ARG A 80 -11.76 2.39 6.16
CA ARG A 80 -13.20 2.09 6.28
C ARG A 80 -13.46 0.76 6.95
N CYS A 81 -12.54 -0.19 6.75
CA CYS A 81 -12.65 -1.55 7.25
C CYS A 81 -11.79 -1.73 8.51
N LYS A 82 -12.27 -2.56 9.44
CA LYS A 82 -11.49 -2.92 10.64
C LYS A 82 -10.26 -3.76 10.27
N ASN A 83 -10.40 -4.60 9.25
CA ASN A 83 -9.35 -5.49 8.78
C ASN A 83 -8.64 -4.84 7.59
N PHE A 84 -7.58 -4.08 7.85
CA PHE A 84 -6.75 -3.47 6.81
C PHE A 84 -5.28 -3.89 6.96
N ALA A 85 -4.54 -3.89 5.85
CA ALA A 85 -3.09 -4.08 5.86
C ALA A 85 -2.38 -2.77 5.56
N GLY A 86 -1.33 -2.48 6.32
CA GLY A 86 -0.37 -1.44 6.00
C GLY A 86 0.93 -2.06 5.52
N THR A 87 1.41 -1.65 4.35
CA THR A 87 2.77 -1.96 3.87
C THR A 87 3.51 -0.67 3.55
N GLY A 88 4.84 -0.71 3.63
CA GLY A 88 5.63 0.49 3.56
C GLY A 88 7.02 0.25 3.01
N THR A 89 7.76 1.34 2.88
CA THR A 89 9.17 1.35 2.56
C THR A 89 10.02 1.39 3.83
N ARG A 90 11.23 0.83 3.76
CA ARG A 90 12.25 1.00 4.81
C ARG A 90 12.73 2.44 4.91
N PHE A 91 12.63 3.20 3.81
CA PHE A 91 13.08 4.58 3.71
C PHE A 91 11.88 5.54 3.77
N LEU A 92 11.35 5.70 4.97
CA LEU A 92 10.20 6.56 5.23
C LEU A 92 10.66 8.02 5.40
N ASN A 93 10.19 8.91 4.52
CA ASN A 93 10.47 10.35 4.62
C ASN A 93 9.45 11.07 5.53
N THR A 94 9.69 12.36 5.80
CA THR A 94 8.80 13.18 6.65
C THR A 94 7.37 13.24 6.10
N ASN A 95 7.21 13.29 4.77
CA ASN A 95 5.90 13.30 4.11
C ASN A 95 5.15 11.98 4.35
N GLY A 96 5.83 10.84 4.23
CA GLY A 96 5.26 9.51 4.49
C GLY A 96 4.84 9.35 5.94
N LYS A 97 5.67 9.80 6.90
CA LYS A 97 5.31 9.84 8.33
C LYS A 97 4.05 10.67 8.58
N LYS A 98 4.01 11.88 8.00
CA LYS A 98 2.86 12.78 8.11
C LYS A 98 1.61 12.16 7.48
N ALA A 99 1.73 11.53 6.31
CA ALA A 99 0.61 10.90 5.62
C ALA A 99 0.00 9.74 6.43
N ILE A 100 0.82 8.93 7.10
CA ILE A 100 0.33 7.88 8.00
C ILE A 100 -0.42 8.50 9.18
N LYS A 101 0.16 9.52 9.82
CA LYS A 101 -0.48 10.21 10.95
C LYS A 101 -1.83 10.82 10.52
N ASP A 102 -1.84 11.54 9.40
CA ASP A 102 -3.04 12.17 8.85
C ASP A 102 -4.10 11.12 8.48
N LEU A 103 -3.70 9.96 7.95
CA LEU A 103 -4.62 8.85 7.66
C LEU A 103 -5.31 8.33 8.92
N PHE A 104 -4.54 8.08 9.99
CA PHE A 104 -5.10 7.60 11.25
C PHE A 104 -5.99 8.67 11.91
N GLU A 105 -5.57 9.94 11.91
CA GLU A 105 -6.41 11.03 12.41
C GLU A 105 -7.70 11.17 11.60
N ALA A 106 -7.64 11.11 10.27
CA ALA A 106 -8.84 11.23 9.43
C ALA A 106 -9.80 10.04 9.56
N SER A 107 -9.31 8.88 10.00
CA SER A 107 -10.08 7.63 10.06
C SER A 107 -10.66 7.35 11.43
N PHE A 108 -9.93 7.65 12.51
CA PHE A 108 -10.29 7.25 13.88
C PHE A 108 -10.60 8.43 14.81
N LYS A 109 -10.31 9.66 14.41
CA LYS A 109 -10.68 10.82 15.23
C LYS A 109 -12.21 11.00 15.12
N LYS A 110 -12.88 10.87 16.26
CA LYS A 110 -14.32 11.09 16.43
C LYS A 110 -14.69 12.52 16.05
#